data_AF-A0A4R6U184-F1
#
_entry.id   AF-A0A4R6U184-F1
#
_cell.length_a   1.000
_cell.length_b   1.000
_cell.length_c   1.000
_cell.angle_alpha   90.00
_cell.angle_beta   90.00
_cell.angle_gamma   90.00
#
_symmetry.space_group_name_H-M   'P 1'
#
loop_
_entity.id
_entity.type
_entity.pdbx_description
1 polymer ?
#
loop_
_entity_poly.entity_id
_entity_poly.type
_entity_poly.pdbx_seq_one_letter_code
_entity_poly.pdbx_strand_id
1 'polypeptide(L)'
;MIQGVEFNRLMLEMRAMQTEAMARQKPVAQPAEAPVVKGPSFSELLGQAVNKVNDVQQSANQLATAFEMGESGVDLTDVMIASQKASVSFQGMTQVRNKLVQAYQDIMQMPV
;
A
#
# COMPACT_ATOMS: atom_id res chain seq x y z
N MET A 1 -56.48 44.92 -20.30
CA MET A 1 -55.43 45.02 -19.25
C MET A 1 -55.14 43.64 -18.63
N ILE A 2 -54.55 42.68 -19.35
CA ILE A 2 -54.24 41.34 -18.78
C ILE A 2 -52.85 40.79 -19.20
N GLN A 3 -52.10 41.43 -20.10
CA GLN A 3 -50.83 40.88 -20.61
C GLN A 3 -49.55 41.24 -19.82
N GLY A 4 -49.63 42.11 -18.80
CA GLY A 4 -48.44 42.54 -18.03
C GLY A 4 -48.05 41.63 -16.86
N VAL A 5 -48.96 40.75 -16.41
CA VAL A 5 -48.78 39.96 -15.17
C VAL A 5 -48.04 38.64 -15.44
N GLU A 6 -48.16 38.10 -16.65
CA GLU A 6 -47.54 36.82 -17.05
C GLU A 6 -46.02 36.93 -17.23
N PHE A 7 -45.51 38.08 -17.70
CA PHE A 7 -44.06 38.30 -17.83
C PHE A 7 -43.36 38.32 -16.45
N ASN A 8 -44.02 38.90 -15.44
CA ASN A 8 -43.49 38.95 -14.09
C ASN A 8 -43.51 37.56 -13.40
N ARG A 9 -44.50 36.72 -13.72
CA ARG A 9 -44.56 35.33 -13.25
C ARG A 9 -43.48 34.46 -13.88
N LEU A 10 -43.22 34.60 -15.17
CA LEU A 10 -42.17 33.85 -15.86
C LEU A 10 -40.77 34.21 -15.34
N MET A 11 -40.55 35.48 -14.98
CA MET A 11 -39.29 35.92 -14.37
C MET A 11 -39.11 35.38 -12.93
N LEU A 12 -40.20 35.27 -12.17
CA LEU A 12 -40.18 34.62 -10.85
C LEU A 12 -39.92 33.11 -10.97
N GLU A 13 -40.48 32.46 -12.00
CA GLU A 13 -40.33 31.03 -12.25
C GLU A 13 -38.91 30.68 -12.73
N MET A 14 -38.30 31.51 -13.58
CA MET A 14 -36.88 31.37 -13.92
C MET A 14 -35.96 31.51 -12.70
N ARG A 15 -36.27 32.42 -11.77
CA ARG A 15 -35.51 32.54 -10.51
C ARG A 15 -35.71 31.32 -9.61
N ALA A 16 -36.94 30.83 -9.47
CA ALA A 16 -37.22 29.62 -8.68
C ALA A 16 -36.47 28.40 -9.22
N MET A 17 -36.46 28.21 -10.55
CA MET A 17 -35.71 27.13 -11.21
C MET A 17 -34.19 27.27 -11.04
N GLN A 18 -33.64 28.48 -11.11
CA GLN A 18 -32.22 28.73 -10.80
C GLN A 18 -31.88 28.41 -9.35
N THR A 19 -32.79 28.70 -8.41
CA THR A 19 -32.57 28.45 -6.98
C THR A 19 -32.63 26.95 -6.66
N GLU A 20 -33.53 26.20 -7.32
CA GLU A 20 -33.54 24.72 -7.24
C GLU A 20 -32.31 24.09 -7.90
N ALA A 21 -31.83 24.64 -9.01
CA ALA A 21 -30.60 24.16 -9.67
C ALA A 21 -29.35 24.40 -8.80
N MET A 22 -29.29 25.54 -8.09
CA MET A 22 -28.21 25.84 -7.14
C MET A 22 -28.35 25.03 -5.84
N ALA A 23 -29.57 24.72 -5.37
CA ALA A 23 -29.78 23.88 -4.20
C ALA A 23 -29.51 22.38 -4.47
N ARG A 24 -29.61 21.94 -5.73
CA ARG A 24 -29.23 20.58 -6.17
C ARG A 24 -27.74 20.43 -6.47
N GLN A 25 -27.01 21.53 -6.62
CA GLN A 25 -25.55 21.50 -6.48
C GLN A 25 -25.23 21.35 -4.99
N LYS A 26 -25.41 20.11 -4.48
CA LYS A 26 -24.68 19.68 -3.30
C LYS A 26 -23.24 20.16 -3.48
N PRO A 27 -22.63 20.83 -2.49
CA PRO A 27 -21.20 21.02 -2.51
C PRO A 27 -20.62 19.65 -2.81
N VAL A 28 -19.89 19.52 -3.92
CA VAL A 28 -19.04 18.36 -4.12
C VAL A 28 -18.09 18.46 -2.94
N ALA A 29 -18.41 17.75 -1.88
CA ALA A 29 -17.54 17.59 -0.75
C ALA A 29 -16.23 17.16 -1.38
N GLN A 30 -15.25 18.06 -1.29
CA GLN A 30 -13.85 17.77 -1.51
C GLN A 30 -13.64 16.35 -0.99
N PRO A 31 -13.14 15.40 -1.79
CA PRO A 31 -12.99 14.03 -1.32
C PRO A 31 -12.24 14.14 0.00
N ALA A 32 -12.96 13.89 1.11
CA ALA A 32 -12.38 13.95 2.43
C ALA A 32 -11.23 12.97 2.32
N GLU A 33 -10.00 13.48 2.43
CA GLU A 33 -8.79 12.69 2.37
C GLU A 33 -9.07 11.48 3.25
N ALA A 34 -9.22 10.31 2.60
CA ALA A 34 -9.45 9.08 3.31
C ALA A 34 -8.38 9.05 4.40
N PRO A 35 -8.73 8.80 5.67
CA PRO A 35 -7.76 8.86 6.75
C PRO A 35 -6.59 8.01 6.30
N VAL A 36 -5.44 8.66 6.09
CA VAL A 36 -4.23 7.99 5.65
C VAL A 36 -3.97 6.99 6.75
N VAL A 37 -4.31 5.73 6.48
CA VAL A 37 -4.08 4.65 7.42
C VAL A 37 -2.57 4.67 7.62
N LYS A 38 -2.14 5.17 8.78
CA LYS A 38 -0.74 5.08 9.23
C LYS A 38 -0.47 3.61 9.52
N GLY A 39 -0.41 2.82 8.45
CA GLY A 39 0.27 1.55 8.48
C GLY A 39 1.76 1.82 8.72
N PRO A 40 2.51 0.80 9.17
CA PRO A 40 3.95 0.89 9.27
C PRO A 40 4.52 1.44 7.96
N SER A 41 5.47 2.37 8.07
CA SER A 41 6.10 2.97 6.91
C SER A 41 6.76 1.87 6.08
N PHE A 42 6.87 2.11 4.77
CA PHE A 42 7.53 1.17 3.88
C PHE A 42 8.95 0.82 4.36
N SER A 43 9.69 1.81 4.88
CA SER A 43 11.03 1.62 5.45
C SER A 43 11.03 0.69 6.66
N GLU A 44 10.03 0.80 7.54
CA GLU A 44 9.86 -0.11 8.67
C GLU A 44 9.56 -1.54 8.21
N LEU A 45 8.65 -1.70 7.24
CA LEU A 45 8.32 -3.02 6.67
C LEU A 45 9.54 -3.66 5.97
N LEU A 46 10.32 -2.86 5.23
CA LEU A 46 11.54 -3.32 4.59
C LEU A 46 12.59 -3.74 5.62
N GLY A 47 12.81 -2.93 6.66
CA GLY A 47 13.71 -3.26 7.76
C GLY A 47 13.30 -4.55 8.47
N GLN A 48 12.00 -4.72 8.74
CA GLN A 48 11.45 -5.96 9.31
C GLN A 48 11.68 -7.16 8.38
N ALA A 49 11.48 -7.00 7.06
CA ALA A 49 11.72 -8.07 6.10
C ALA A 49 13.19 -8.49 6.04
N VAL A 50 14.12 -7.53 6.06
CA VAL A 50 15.58 -7.78 6.10
C VAL A 50 15.95 -8.58 7.35
N ASN A 51 15.49 -8.13 8.52
CA ASN A 51 15.73 -8.81 9.78
C ASN A 51 15.15 -10.23 9.75
N LYS A 52 13.95 -10.39 9.19
CA LYS A 52 13.30 -11.70 9.10
C LYS A 52 14.10 -12.68 8.25
N VAL A 53 14.66 -12.23 7.12
CA VAL A 53 15.52 -13.09 6.28
C VAL A 53 16.79 -13.46 7.03
N ASN A 54 17.38 -12.50 7.76
CA ASN A 54 18.55 -12.77 8.58
C ASN A 54 18.27 -13.82 9.66
N ASP A 55 17.15 -13.70 10.38
CA ASP A 55 16.73 -14.67 11.39
C ASP A 55 16.57 -16.08 10.81
N VAL A 56 15.92 -16.19 9.65
CA VAL A 56 15.71 -17.49 8.98
C VAL A 56 17.05 -18.09 8.54
N GLN A 57 17.97 -17.27 8.04
CA GLN A 57 19.30 -17.73 7.67
C GLN A 57 20.12 -18.19 8.88
N GLN A 58 20.08 -17.43 9.98
CA GLN A 58 20.76 -17.82 11.23
C GLN A 58 20.19 -19.12 11.79
N SER A 59 18.86 -19.27 11.80
CA SER A 59 18.20 -20.50 12.27
C SER A 59 18.61 -21.71 11.41
N ALA A 60 18.68 -21.56 10.09
CA ALA A 60 19.16 -22.64 9.20
C ALA A 60 20.62 -23.02 9.51
N ASN A 61 21.49 -22.04 9.74
CA ASN A 61 22.89 -22.29 10.09
C ASN A 61 23.02 -22.97 11.46
N GLN A 62 22.25 -22.53 12.45
CA GLN A 62 22.22 -23.15 13.78
C GLN A 62 21.80 -24.61 13.72
N LEU A 63 20.74 -24.91 12.97
CA LEU A 63 20.28 -26.30 12.77
C LEU A 63 21.34 -27.14 12.04
N ALA A 64 22.00 -26.58 11.02
CA ALA A 64 23.09 -27.26 10.34
C ALA A 64 24.24 -27.58 11.30
N THR A 65 24.68 -26.61 12.11
CA THR A 65 25.73 -26.83 13.12
C THR A 65 25.30 -27.82 14.19
N ALA A 66 24.07 -27.74 14.69
CA ALA A 66 23.55 -28.68 15.68
C ALA A 66 23.52 -30.13 15.13
N PHE A 67 23.12 -30.29 13.88
CA PHE A 67 23.17 -31.57 13.19
C PHE A 67 24.61 -32.10 13.01
N GLU A 68 25.54 -31.24 12.58
CA GLU A 68 26.97 -31.59 12.45
C GLU A 68 27.59 -31.99 13.79
N MET A 69 27.15 -31.39 14.90
CA MET A 69 27.56 -31.73 16.26
C MET A 69 26.88 -32.99 16.81
N GLY A 70 25.91 -33.57 16.10
CA GLY A 70 25.17 -34.75 16.53
C GLY A 70 24.19 -34.48 17.68
N GLU A 71 23.66 -33.25 17.78
CA GLU A 71 22.72 -32.87 18.82
C GLU A 71 21.43 -33.70 18.72
N SER A 72 20.99 -34.26 19.84
CA SER A 72 19.83 -35.14 19.86
C SER A 72 18.54 -34.34 19.63
N GLY A 73 17.75 -34.76 18.65
CA GLY A 73 16.47 -34.10 18.31
C GLY A 73 16.54 -33.09 17.15
N VAL A 74 17.70 -32.96 16.48
CA VAL A 74 17.81 -32.24 15.21
C VAL A 74 17.97 -33.26 14.08
N ASP A 75 16.95 -33.38 13.23
CA ASP A 75 16.99 -34.27 12.09
C ASP A 75 17.51 -33.57 10.84
N LEU A 76 18.15 -34.33 9.94
CA LEU A 76 18.61 -33.82 8.64
C LEU A 76 17.47 -33.16 7.85
N THR A 77 16.25 -33.69 7.97
CA THR A 77 15.06 -33.11 7.35
C THR A 77 14.78 -31.69 7.82
N ASP A 78 14.97 -31.40 9.11
CA ASP A 78 14.76 -30.05 9.65
C ASP A 78 15.80 -29.06 9.11
N VAL A 79 17.06 -29.49 9.00
CA VAL A 79 18.13 -28.70 8.38
C VAL A 79 17.80 -28.38 6.92
N MET A 80 17.34 -29.37 6.16
CA MET A 80 16.96 -29.19 4.76
C MET A 80 15.77 -28.24 4.61
N ILE A 81 14.74 -28.38 5.45
CA ILE A 81 13.58 -27.48 5.44
C ILE A 81 13.99 -26.05 5.78
N ALA A 82 14.81 -25.88 6.82
CA ALA A 82 15.29 -24.56 7.24
C ALA A 82 16.14 -23.90 6.15
N SER A 83 17.04 -24.65 5.52
CA SER A 83 17.87 -24.18 4.40
C SER A 83 17.02 -23.76 3.18
N GLN A 84 16.01 -24.56 2.83
CA GLN A 84 15.08 -24.21 1.76
C GLN A 84 14.28 -22.95 2.09
N LYS A 85 13.85 -22.79 3.34
CA LYS A 85 13.14 -21.60 3.82
C LYS A 85 14.02 -20.35 3.74
N ALA A 86 15.29 -20.45 4.13
CA ALA A 86 16.25 -19.36 4.00
C ALA A 86 16.44 -18.96 2.53
N SER A 87 16.61 -19.94 1.64
CA SER A 87 16.80 -19.73 0.21
C SER A 87 15.60 -19.00 -0.43
N VAL A 88 14.38 -19.46 -0.19
CA VAL A 88 13.16 -18.82 -0.73
C VAL A 88 12.96 -17.42 -0.15
N SER A 89 13.22 -17.23 1.15
CA SER A 89 13.10 -15.92 1.80
C SER A 89 14.09 -14.90 1.21
N PHE A 90 15.33 -15.32 0.96
CA PHE A 90 16.35 -14.49 0.33
C PHE A 90 16.01 -14.14 -1.13
N GLN A 91 15.49 -15.10 -1.89
CA GLN A 91 15.03 -14.86 -3.25
C GLN A 91 13.91 -13.80 -3.27
N GLY A 92 12.93 -13.92 -2.38
CA GLY A 92 11.86 -12.92 -2.23
C GLY A 92 12.40 -11.53 -1.90
N MET A 93 13.35 -11.43 -0.96
CA MET A 93 13.98 -10.16 -0.60
C MET A 93 14.78 -9.54 -1.75
N THR A 94 15.45 -10.36 -2.58
CA THR A 94 16.14 -9.87 -3.78
C THR A 94 15.17 -9.22 -4.75
N GLN A 95 13.97 -9.77 -4.91
CA GLN A 95 12.93 -9.15 -5.75
C GLN A 95 12.47 -7.80 -5.18
N VAL A 96 12.27 -7.71 -3.87
CA VAL A 96 11.91 -6.44 -3.21
C VAL A 96 13.02 -5.41 -3.41
N ARG A 97 14.29 -5.79 -3.20
CA ARG A 97 15.45 -4.93 -3.45
C ARG A 97 15.45 -4.40 -4.89
N ASN A 98 15.25 -5.29 -5.87
CA ASN A 98 15.25 -4.92 -7.27
C ASN A 98 14.12 -3.94 -7.59
N LYS A 99 12.91 -4.17 -7.05
CA LYS A 99 11.79 -3.23 -7.22
C LYS A 99 12.02 -1.88 -6.57
N LEU A 100 12.73 -1.81 -5.46
CA LEU A 100 13.08 -0.54 -4.83
C LEU A 100 14.10 0.26 -5.63
N VAL A 101 15.12 -0.43 -6.12
CA VAL A 101 16.11 0.17 -7.00
C VAL A 101 15.43 0.69 -8.27
N GLN A 102 14.49 -0.07 -8.84
CA GLN A 102 13.69 0.38 -9.98
C GLN A 102 12.85 1.61 -9.63
N ALA A 103 12.08 1.59 -8.54
CA ALA A 103 11.23 2.71 -8.14
C ALA A 103 12.03 4.01 -7.92
N TYR A 104 13.25 3.89 -7.36
CA TYR A 104 14.16 5.02 -7.23
C TYR A 104 14.63 5.55 -8.59
N GLN A 105 15.00 4.66 -9.51
CA GLN A 105 15.38 5.03 -10.88
C GLN A 105 14.21 5.69 -11.63
N ASP A 106 12.99 5.19 -11.46
CA ASP A 106 11.78 5.72 -12.11
C ASP A 106 11.48 7.15 -11.62
N ILE A 107 11.64 7.42 -10.31
CA ILE A 107 11.50 8.78 -9.76
C ILE A 107 12.56 9.73 -10.33
N MET A 108 13.80 9.27 -10.51
CA MET A 108 14.85 10.09 -11.13
C MET A 108 14.61 10.39 -12.61
N GLN A 109 13.89 9.51 -13.31
CA GLN A 109 13.60 9.63 -14.73
C GLN A 109 12.29 10.36 -15.02
N MET A 110 11.48 10.67 -14.00
CA MET A 110 10.31 11.52 -14.16
C MET A 110 10.77 12.94 -14.53
N PRO A 111 10.40 13.46 -15.72
CA PRO A 111 10.64 14.86 -16.03
C PRO A 111 9.81 15.72 -15.06
N VAL A 112 10.47 16.72 -14.46
CA VAL A 112 9.81 17.78 -13.69
C VAL A 112 8.94 18.66 -14.57
#